data_AF-A0A364K6G7-F1
#
_entry.id   AF-A0A364K6G7-F1
#
_cell.length_a   1.000
_cell.length_b   1.000
_cell.length_c   1.000
_cell.angle_alpha   90.00
_cell.angle_beta   90.00
_cell.angle_gamma   90.00
#
_symmetry.space_group_name_H-M   'P 1'
#
loop_
_entity.id
_entity.type
_entity.pdbx_description
1 polymer ?
#
loop_
_entity_poly.entity_id
_entity_poly.type
_entity_poly.pdbx_seq_one_letter_code
_entity_poly.pdbx_strand_id
1 'polypeptide(L)'
;MLLKKIKFLEVDPMYRLVLGNYRYDIPANIDQLAQKMGKWFPEDQQAIKETLLEIKQIGNFIFGNSYEKSETISKKVFDIMGMFFAEYLDNRFKHPHASKVLGSLHPYAGVPMNELSALFMMCVITSYQGGAFYPRGG
;
A
#
# COMPACT_ATOMS: atom_id res chain seq x y z
N MET A 1 -7.68 -33.43 21.97
CA MET A 1 -6.51 -33.21 21.09
C MET A 1 -6.20 -31.72 21.10
N LEU A 2 -5.12 -31.29 21.78
CA LEU A 2 -4.73 -29.87 21.83
C LEU A 2 -4.01 -29.53 20.53
N LEU A 3 -4.66 -28.77 19.64
CA LEU A 3 -3.97 -28.14 18.52
C LEU A 3 -2.83 -27.28 19.08
N LYS A 4 -1.58 -27.61 18.74
CA LYS A 4 -0.43 -26.75 19.06
C LYS A 4 -0.71 -25.38 18.44
N LYS A 5 -0.87 -24.34 19.26
CA LYS A 5 -1.07 -22.97 18.78
C LYS A 5 0.17 -22.56 17.98
N ILE A 6 0.00 -22.29 16.69
CA ILE A 6 1.05 -21.70 15.86
C ILE A 6 1.27 -20.27 16.32
N LYS A 7 2.50 -19.94 16.72
CA LYS A 7 2.87 -18.57 17.11
C LYS A 7 3.16 -17.77 15.85
N PHE A 8 2.46 -16.66 15.65
CA PHE A 8 2.79 -15.69 14.60
C PHE A 8 3.75 -14.62 15.16
N LEU A 9 4.73 -14.24 14.36
CA LEU A 9 5.72 -13.21 14.67
C LEU A 9 5.57 -12.09 13.66
N GLU A 10 5.52 -10.84 14.15
CA GLU A 10 5.43 -9.66 13.30
C GLU A 10 6.75 -9.39 12.57
N VAL A 11 6.66 -8.87 11.35
CA VAL A 11 7.77 -8.46 10.50
C VAL A 11 7.69 -6.95 10.28
N ASP A 12 8.60 -6.20 10.92
CA ASP A 12 8.72 -4.75 10.76
C ASP A 12 10.22 -4.33 10.69
N PRO A 13 10.69 -3.68 9.60
CA PRO A 13 9.95 -3.39 8.37
C PRO A 13 9.52 -4.67 7.65
N MET A 14 8.36 -4.61 6.98
CA MET A 14 7.82 -5.73 6.20
C MET A 14 8.79 -6.16 5.11
N TYR A 15 9.38 -5.19 4.43
CA TYR A 15 10.44 -5.40 3.45
C TYR A 15 11.30 -4.14 3.31
N ARG A 16 12.43 -4.29 2.62
CA ARG A 16 13.32 -3.20 2.27
C ARG A 16 13.36 -3.02 0.77
N LEU A 17 13.03 -1.82 0.30
CA LEU A 17 13.22 -1.42 -1.09
C LEU A 17 14.61 -0.80 -1.25
N VAL A 18 15.34 -1.24 -2.29
CA VAL A 18 16.63 -0.66 -2.68
C VAL A 18 16.50 -0.06 -4.08
N LEU A 19 16.73 1.25 -4.20
CA LEU A 19 16.73 1.99 -5.46
C LEU A 19 18.10 2.62 -5.66
N GLY A 20 18.99 1.94 -6.41
CA GLY A 20 20.39 2.34 -6.48
C GLY A 20 21.03 2.36 -5.09
N ASN A 21 21.53 3.52 -4.66
CA ASN A 21 22.14 3.70 -3.33
C ASN A 21 21.12 4.04 -2.22
N TYR A 22 19.85 4.24 -2.56
CA TYR A 22 18.80 4.58 -1.60
C TYR A 22 18.17 3.33 -1.02
N ARG A 23 17.83 3.38 0.27
CA ARG A 23 17.20 2.29 1.01
C ARG A 23 15.96 2.81 1.74
N TYR A 24 14.85 2.12 1.56
CA TYR A 24 13.57 2.45 2.19
C TYR A 24 13.06 1.24 2.96
N ASP A 25 12.95 1.38 4.28
CA ASP A 25 12.41 0.34 5.17
C ASP A 25 10.88 0.49 5.26
N ILE A 26 10.18 -0.34 4.48
CA ILE A 26 8.74 -0.22 4.25
C ILE A 26 7.98 -0.94 5.38
N PRO A 27 7.22 -0.21 6.22
CA PRO A 27 6.37 -0.83 7.23
C PRO A 27 5.14 -1.46 6.56
N ALA A 28 4.54 -2.44 7.23
CA ALA A 28 3.28 -3.04 6.79
C ALA A 28 2.09 -2.06 6.94
N ASN A 29 2.07 -1.33 8.05
CA ASN A 29 0.98 -0.41 8.38
C ASN A 29 1.01 0.84 7.48
N ILE A 30 -0.13 1.17 6.86
CA ILE A 30 -0.23 2.24 5.87
C ILE A 30 -0.05 3.64 6.48
N ASP A 31 -0.44 3.82 7.74
CA ASP A 31 -0.31 5.10 8.43
C ASP A 31 1.16 5.36 8.79
N GLN A 32 1.88 4.31 9.21
CA GLN A 32 3.33 4.37 9.41
C GLN A 32 4.07 4.60 8.08
N LEU A 33 3.61 3.98 7.00
CA LEU A 33 4.15 4.20 5.66
C LEU A 33 4.01 5.68 5.25
N ALA A 34 2.84 6.28 5.46
CA ALA A 34 2.61 7.70 5.17
C ALA A 34 3.56 8.62 5.96
N GLN A 35 3.75 8.34 7.26
CA GLN A 35 4.68 9.10 8.08
C GLN A 35 6.14 8.97 7.61
N LYS A 36 6.58 7.75 7.27
CA LYS A 36 7.94 7.50 6.78
C LYS A 36 8.17 8.16 5.42
N MET A 37 7.26 7.96 4.47
CA MET A 37 7.34 8.59 3.15
C MET A 37 7.32 10.11 3.23
N GLY A 38 6.52 10.71 4.11
CA GLY A 38 6.54 12.16 4.34
C GLY A 38 7.87 12.69 4.88
N LYS A 39 8.63 11.86 5.61
CA LYS A 39 10.01 12.20 6.04
C LYS A 39 11.03 12.00 4.91
N TRP A 40 10.84 10.99 4.06
CA TRP A 40 11.74 10.69 2.95
C TRP A 40 11.59 11.68 1.80
N PHE A 41 10.37 12.16 1.54
CA PHE A 41 10.01 13.06 0.45
C PHE A 41 9.20 14.26 0.99
N PRO A 42 9.84 15.19 1.74
CA PRO A 42 9.14 16.30 2.37
C PRO A 42 8.34 17.18 1.40
N GLU A 43 8.81 17.34 0.16
CA GLU A 43 8.14 18.11 -0.90
C GLU A 43 6.81 17.51 -1.36
N ASP A 44 6.60 16.22 -1.10
CA ASP A 44 5.42 15.45 -1.47
C ASP A 44 4.56 15.08 -0.25
N GLN A 45 4.91 15.54 0.95
CA GLN A 45 4.30 15.10 2.21
C GLN A 45 2.77 15.15 2.19
N GLN A 46 2.19 16.23 1.67
CA GLN A 46 0.74 16.38 1.58
C GLN A 46 0.13 15.40 0.57
N ALA A 47 0.70 15.31 -0.64
CA ALA A 47 0.23 14.40 -1.68
C ALA A 47 0.33 12.93 -1.25
N ILE A 48 1.39 12.57 -0.50
CA ILE A 48 1.59 11.24 0.08
C ILE A 48 0.50 10.91 1.09
N LYS A 49 0.24 11.85 2.00
CA LYS A 49 -0.80 11.69 3.03
C LYS A 49 -2.17 11.49 2.39
N GLU A 50 -2.52 12.31 1.41
CA GLU A 50 -3.79 12.23 0.69
C GLU A 50 -3.90 10.91 -0.10
N THR A 51 -2.84 10.54 -0.82
CA THR A 51 -2.82 9.31 -1.63
C THR A 51 -2.96 8.07 -0.75
N LEU A 52 -2.19 7.94 0.33
CA LEU A 52 -2.28 6.78 1.22
C LEU A 52 -3.60 6.73 1.99
N LEU A 53 -4.18 7.87 2.35
CA LEU A 53 -5.53 7.93 2.91
C LEU A 53 -6.58 7.42 1.91
N GLU A 54 -6.49 7.84 0.65
CA GLU A 54 -7.38 7.38 -0.41
C GLU A 54 -7.24 5.87 -0.66
N ILE A 55 -6.02 5.35 -0.77
CA ILE A 55 -5.73 3.92 -0.88
C ILE A 55 -6.37 3.15 0.29
N LYS A 56 -6.17 3.62 1.53
CA LYS A 56 -6.75 3.01 2.74
C LYS A 56 -8.27 2.99 2.70
N GLN A 57 -8.90 4.09 2.31
CA GLN A 57 -10.36 4.21 2.24
C GLN A 57 -10.94 3.26 1.20
N ILE A 58 -10.35 3.20 0.01
CA ILE A 58 -10.77 2.31 -1.07
C ILE A 58 -10.58 0.85 -0.67
N GLY A 59 -9.40 0.48 -0.15
CA GLY A 59 -9.14 -0.89 0.27
C GLY A 59 -10.08 -1.35 1.39
N ASN A 60 -10.35 -0.51 2.39
CA ASN A 60 -11.30 -0.83 3.45
C ASN A 60 -12.74 -0.98 2.94
N PHE A 61 -13.13 -0.14 1.97
CA PHE A 61 -14.43 -0.26 1.32
C PHE A 61 -14.57 -1.59 0.58
N ILE A 62 -13.53 -2.03 -0.15
CA ILE A 62 -13.53 -3.30 -0.89
C ILE A 62 -13.52 -4.50 0.06
N PHE A 63 -12.76 -4.46 1.15
CA PHE A 63 -12.73 -5.54 2.16
C PHE A 63 -13.98 -5.60 3.05
N GLY A 64 -14.88 -4.62 2.98
CA GLY A 64 -16.07 -4.56 3.84
C GLY A 64 -15.74 -4.20 5.30
N ASN A 65 -14.55 -3.62 5.55
CA ASN A 65 -14.10 -3.25 6.89
C ASN A 65 -14.69 -1.91 7.38
N SER A 66 -15.45 -1.21 6.54
CA SER A 66 -16.15 0.04 6.88
C SER A 66 -17.66 -0.10 6.68
N TYR A 67 -18.42 0.22 7.72
CA TYR A 67 -19.90 0.21 7.68
C TYR A 67 -20.51 1.42 6.94
N GLU A 68 -19.73 2.48 6.73
CA GLU A 68 -20.18 3.66 5.97
C GLU A 68 -19.88 3.47 4.49
N LYS A 69 -20.88 3.01 3.74
CA LYS A 69 -20.90 3.13 2.28
C LYS A 69 -21.10 4.61 1.92
N SER A 70 -20.02 5.36 1.88
CA SER A 70 -20.05 6.73 1.34
C SER A 70 -20.23 6.64 -0.18
N GLU A 71 -21.26 7.30 -0.72
CA GLU A 71 -21.45 7.45 -2.18
C GLU A 71 -20.19 8.01 -2.85
N THR A 72 -19.47 8.88 -2.16
CA THR A 72 -18.20 9.45 -2.61
C THR A 72 -17.11 8.39 -2.82
N ILE A 73 -16.98 7.42 -1.91
CA ILE A 73 -15.97 6.34 -2.06
C ILE A 73 -16.39 5.37 -3.16
N SER A 74 -17.68 5.03 -3.25
CA SER A 74 -18.20 4.20 -4.35
C SER A 74 -17.86 4.83 -5.70
N LYS A 75 -18.10 6.14 -5.87
CA LYS A 75 -17.75 6.86 -7.09
C LYS A 75 -16.25 6.79 -7.40
N LYS A 76 -15.38 7.02 -6.41
CA LYS A 76 -13.92 6.89 -6.59
C LYS A 76 -13.50 5.51 -7.04
N VAL A 77 -14.11 4.46 -6.48
CA VAL A 77 -13.85 3.08 -6.91
C VAL A 77 -14.22 2.90 -8.38
N PHE A 78 -15.39 3.42 -8.81
CA PHE A 78 -15.78 3.42 -10.23
C PHE A 78 -14.80 4.21 -11.11
N ASP A 79 -14.35 5.39 -10.68
CA ASP A 79 -13.42 6.23 -11.44
C ASP A 79 -12.05 5.57 -11.63
N ILE A 80 -11.61 4.75 -10.66
CA ILE A 80 -10.33 4.02 -10.69
C ILE A 80 -10.47 2.64 -11.35
N MET A 81 -11.71 2.17 -11.55
CA MET A 81 -11.99 0.89 -12.16
C MET A 81 -11.51 0.87 -13.62
N GLY A 82 -10.49 0.05 -13.89
CA GLY A 82 -9.87 -0.05 -15.22
C GLY A 82 -8.59 0.76 -15.38
N MET A 83 -8.20 1.58 -14.40
CA MET A 83 -6.90 2.26 -14.40
C MET A 83 -5.77 1.31 -14.00
N PHE A 84 -4.60 1.50 -14.61
CA PHE A 84 -3.35 0.95 -14.12
C PHE A 84 -2.79 1.77 -12.96
N PHE A 85 -2.01 1.14 -12.09
CA PHE A 85 -1.46 1.79 -10.91
C PHE A 85 -0.43 2.87 -11.27
N ALA A 86 0.32 2.67 -12.36
CA ALA A 86 1.19 3.72 -12.89
C ALA A 86 0.40 4.97 -13.30
N GLU A 87 -0.74 4.81 -13.98
CA GLU A 87 -1.63 5.92 -14.36
C GLU A 87 -2.24 6.60 -13.14
N TYR A 88 -2.66 5.82 -12.15
CA TYR A 88 -3.16 6.35 -10.89
C TYR A 88 -2.14 7.25 -10.19
N LEU A 89 -0.85 6.88 -10.21
CA LEU A 89 0.23 7.65 -9.57
C LEU A 89 0.83 8.75 -10.46
N ASP A 90 0.40 8.85 -11.71
CA ASP A 90 0.98 9.79 -12.67
C ASP A 90 0.85 11.23 -12.18
N ASN A 91 1.94 11.99 -12.25
CA ASN A 91 2.04 13.39 -11.82
C ASN A 91 1.60 13.69 -10.35
N ARG A 92 1.40 12.69 -9.49
CA ARG A 92 1.01 12.91 -8.08
C ARG A 92 2.15 13.41 -7.20
N PHE A 93 3.39 13.09 -7.57
CA PHE A 93 4.57 13.37 -6.75
C PHE A 93 5.66 14.03 -7.58
N LYS A 94 6.40 14.93 -6.94
CA LYS A 94 7.58 15.61 -7.49
C LYS A 94 8.82 14.73 -7.37
N HIS A 95 8.97 14.02 -6.25
CA HIS A 95 10.14 13.21 -6.00
C HIS A 95 10.09 11.91 -6.83
N PRO A 96 11.14 11.59 -7.61
CA PRO A 96 11.13 10.48 -8.58
C PRO A 96 11.04 9.09 -7.94
N HIS A 97 11.17 8.97 -6.62
CA HIS A 97 11.08 7.70 -5.89
C HIS A 97 9.72 7.49 -5.22
N ALA A 98 8.88 8.51 -5.04
CA ALA A 98 7.63 8.37 -4.29
C ALA A 98 6.69 7.32 -4.92
N SER A 99 6.46 7.41 -6.23
CA SER A 99 5.67 6.41 -6.97
C SER A 99 6.31 5.02 -6.97
N LYS A 100 7.65 4.95 -7.02
CA LYS A 100 8.38 3.67 -6.99
C LYS A 100 8.26 2.98 -5.64
N VAL A 101 8.28 3.74 -4.54
CA VAL A 101 8.05 3.21 -3.20
C VAL A 101 6.64 2.62 -3.10
N LEU A 102 5.61 3.37 -3.50
CA LEU A 102 4.22 2.86 -3.47
C LEU A 102 4.02 1.66 -4.39
N GLY A 103 4.65 1.66 -5.56
CA GLY A 103 4.58 0.59 -6.53
C GLY A 103 5.41 -0.64 -6.20
N SER A 104 6.24 -0.63 -5.15
CA SER A 104 7.22 -1.70 -4.93
C SER A 104 6.64 -3.05 -4.48
N LEU A 105 5.33 -3.14 -4.21
CA LEU A 105 4.61 -4.41 -4.04
C LEU A 105 4.07 -4.98 -5.38
N HIS A 106 4.33 -4.36 -6.52
CA HIS A 106 3.92 -4.90 -7.82
C HIS A 106 4.39 -6.35 -8.09
N PRO A 107 5.52 -6.87 -7.54
CA PRO A 107 5.91 -8.27 -7.74
C PRO A 107 4.87 -9.28 -7.22
N TYR A 108 4.02 -8.90 -6.25
CA TYR A 108 2.92 -9.75 -5.79
C TYR A 108 1.86 -10.01 -6.87
N ALA A 109 1.77 -9.13 -7.87
CA ALA A 109 0.87 -9.29 -9.00
C ALA A 109 1.52 -10.01 -10.19
N GLY A 110 2.84 -10.20 -10.17
CA GLY A 110 3.59 -10.80 -11.28
C GLY A 110 3.65 -9.95 -12.56
N VAL A 111 3.25 -8.68 -12.50
CA VAL A 111 3.20 -7.75 -13.66
C VAL A 111 3.89 -6.42 -13.34
N PRO A 112 4.37 -5.68 -14.35
CA PRO A 112 4.90 -4.33 -14.15
C PRO A 112 3.81 -3.32 -13.79
N MET A 113 4.18 -2.17 -13.22
CA MET A 113 3.22 -1.16 -12.71
C MET A 113 2.27 -0.58 -13.78
N ASN A 114 2.70 -0.56 -15.04
CA ASN A 114 1.91 -0.09 -16.19
C ASN A 114 0.88 -1.12 -16.68
N GLU A 115 0.88 -2.33 -16.12
CA GLU A 115 -0.11 -3.38 -16.39
C GLU A 115 -0.86 -3.78 -15.11
N LEU A 116 -0.41 -3.29 -13.96
CA LEU A 116 -0.97 -3.58 -12.65
C LEU A 116 -2.26 -2.79 -12.43
N SER A 117 -3.38 -3.46 -12.18
CA SER A 117 -4.62 -2.80 -11.78
C SER A 117 -4.42 -1.93 -10.53
N ALA A 118 -4.86 -0.67 -10.61
CA ALA A 118 -4.80 0.26 -9.48
C ALA A 118 -5.58 -0.27 -8.27
N LEU A 119 -6.81 -0.76 -8.48
CA LEU A 119 -7.65 -1.32 -7.42
C LEU A 119 -7.00 -2.54 -6.77
N PHE A 120 -6.42 -3.45 -7.56
CA PHE A 120 -5.71 -4.60 -7.00
C PHE A 120 -4.57 -4.16 -6.08
N MET A 121 -3.76 -3.20 -6.53
CA MET A 121 -2.63 -2.71 -5.74
C MET A 121 -3.08 -2.00 -4.46
N MET A 122 -4.17 -1.23 -4.51
CA MET A 122 -4.77 -0.62 -3.32
C MET A 122 -5.19 -1.65 -2.29
N CYS A 123 -5.79 -2.76 -2.74
CA CYS A 123 -6.14 -3.89 -1.87
C CYS A 123 -4.90 -4.57 -1.29
N VAL A 124 -3.84 -4.79 -2.09
CA VAL A 124 -2.58 -5.37 -1.60
C VAL A 124 -1.97 -4.52 -0.49
N ILE A 125 -1.80 -3.22 -0.73
CA ILE A 125 -1.25 -2.28 0.28
C ILE A 125 -2.13 -2.29 1.53
N THR A 126 -3.45 -2.23 1.38
CA THR A 126 -4.38 -2.19 2.52
C THR A 126 -4.43 -3.51 3.29
N SER A 127 -4.19 -4.65 2.64
CA SER A 127 -4.21 -5.96 3.31
C SER A 127 -3.15 -6.09 4.41
N TYR A 128 -2.06 -5.32 4.31
CA TYR A 128 -0.99 -5.26 5.30
C TYR A 128 -1.23 -4.25 6.43
N GLN A 129 -2.36 -3.53 6.44
CA GLN A 129 -2.66 -2.52 7.46
C GLN A 129 -2.58 -3.06 8.89
N GLY A 130 -2.95 -4.33 9.08
CA GLY A 130 -2.90 -5.03 10.37
C GLY A 130 -1.52 -5.54 10.79
N GLY A 131 -0.49 -5.36 9.96
CA GLY A 131 0.85 -5.90 10.14
C GLY A 131 1.16 -7.03 9.16
N ALA A 132 2.44 -7.35 9.03
CA ALA A 132 2.92 -8.52 8.30
C ALA A 132 3.40 -9.57 9.32
N PHE A 133 3.00 -10.82 9.15
CA PHE A 133 3.32 -11.88 10.10
C PHE A 133 3.77 -13.15 9.39
N TYR A 134 4.66 -13.89 10.04
CA TYR A 134 5.03 -15.24 9.62
C TYR A 134 4.76 -16.25 10.76
N PRO A 135 4.35 -17.49 10.43
CA PRO A 135 4.26 -18.54 11.41
C PRO A 135 5.67 -18.94 11.86
N ARG A 136 5.90 -19.01 13.17
CA ARG A 136 7.18 -19.44 13.72
C ARG A 136 7.44 -20.89 13.30
N GLY A 137 8.46 -21.10 12.47
CA GLY A 137 8.85 -22.41 11.95
C GLY A 137 8.80 -22.53 10.43
N GLY A 138 8.25 -21.54 9.72
CA GLY A 138 8.10 -21.55 8.27
C GLY A 138 6.64 -21.68 7.86
#